data_AF-A0A9W9MYX0-F1
#
_entry.id   AF-A0A9W9MYX0-F1
#
_cell.length_a   1.000
_cell.length_b   1.000
_cell.length_c   1.000
_cell.angle_alpha   90.00
_cell.angle_beta   90.00
_cell.angle_gamma   90.00
#
_symmetry.space_group_name_H-M   'P 1'
#
loop_
_entity.id
_entity.type
_entity.pdbx_description
1 polymer ?
#
loop_
_entity_poly.entity_id
_entity_poly.type
_entity_poly.pdbx_seq_one_letter_code
_entity_poly.pdbx_strand_id
1 'polypeptide(L)'
;MSDKKGSPNQQYSSLPATERYKVFTPEFDTKAYDPLDPAKRYHTGIFVEIDPKTHAGDQFHVTGDIIARNGMRLEVKTDYVPLADMRFHRNTEIGWIHKVDYPRIKPILEALPKPTKQQGLDFWSLDPEKRNKITWTKEDGELYGPDEPRRPIMKCNEWTHQLAVPKLRQVGILHG
;
A
#
# COMPACT_ATOMS: atom_id res chain seq x y z
N MET A 1 -44.28 10.85 -40.09
CA MET A 1 -44.83 10.18 -38.90
C MET A 1 -44.24 8.78 -38.92
N SER A 2 -43.06 8.58 -38.35
CA SER A 2 -42.83 8.17 -36.94
C SER A 2 -42.37 6.70 -36.98
N ASP A 3 -41.40 6.20 -36.23
CA ASP A 3 -40.39 6.76 -35.35
C ASP A 3 -39.35 5.66 -35.10
N LYS A 4 -38.13 6.08 -34.75
CA LYS A 4 -36.98 5.23 -34.37
C LYS A 4 -37.28 4.34 -33.17
N LYS A 5 -36.59 3.20 -33.09
CA LYS A 5 -35.91 2.78 -31.84
C LYS A 5 -34.69 1.92 -32.16
N GLY A 6 -33.54 2.61 -32.27
CA GLY A 6 -32.24 1.97 -32.16
C GLY A 6 -31.94 1.69 -30.69
N SER A 7 -31.52 0.47 -30.40
CA SER A 7 -30.91 0.10 -29.13
C SER A 7 -29.46 0.58 -29.12
N PRO A 8 -29.00 1.36 -28.13
CA PRO A 8 -27.59 1.71 -28.04
C PRO A 8 -26.84 0.48 -27.51
N ASN A 9 -26.16 -0.21 -28.43
CA ASN A 9 -25.17 -1.21 -28.09
C ASN A 9 -24.03 -0.47 -27.38
N GLN A 10 -23.90 -0.71 -26.07
CA GLN A 10 -22.91 -0.10 -25.20
C GLN A 10 -21.55 -0.72 -25.55
N GLN A 11 -20.94 -0.22 -26.62
CA GLN A 11 -19.57 -0.53 -26.98
C GLN A 11 -18.67 0.08 -25.92
N TYR A 12 -18.26 -0.74 -24.95
CA TYR A 12 -17.02 -0.50 -24.21
C TYR A 12 -15.88 -0.60 -25.22
N SER A 13 -15.57 0.52 -25.87
CA SER A 13 -14.41 0.67 -26.73
C SER A 13 -13.17 0.42 -25.87
N SER A 14 -12.54 -0.74 -26.08
CA SER A 14 -11.22 -1.02 -25.53
C SER A 14 -10.23 -0.06 -26.17
N LEU A 15 -9.89 1.01 -25.45
CA LEU A 15 -8.83 1.92 -25.84
C LEU A 15 -7.53 1.15 -26.11
N PRO A 16 -6.73 1.56 -27.11
CA PRO A 16 -5.50 0.86 -27.47
C PRO A 16 -4.55 0.81 -26.27
N ALA A 17 -3.72 -0.24 -26.18
CA ALA A 17 -2.79 -0.47 -25.06
C ALA A 17 -1.84 0.71 -24.76
N THR A 18 -1.62 1.60 -25.74
CA THR A 18 -0.89 2.86 -25.59
C THR A 18 -1.56 3.87 -24.64
N GLU A 19 -2.86 3.69 -24.38
CA GLU A 19 -3.78 4.43 -23.50
C GLU A 19 -3.60 4.20 -22.00
N ARG A 20 -2.83 3.16 -21.63
CA ARG A 20 -2.90 2.53 -20.31
C ARG A 20 -1.52 2.32 -19.71
N TYR A 21 -1.46 2.31 -18.38
CA TYR A 21 -0.31 1.82 -17.64
C TYR A 21 -0.70 0.55 -16.90
N LYS A 22 0.19 -0.45 -16.93
CA LYS A 22 0.05 -1.63 -16.08
C LYS A 22 0.33 -1.27 -14.64
N VAL A 23 -0.37 -1.93 -13.73
CA VAL A 23 -0.22 -1.72 -12.29
C VAL A 23 0.13 -3.04 -11.63
N PHE A 24 1.11 -2.98 -10.74
CA PHE A 24 1.62 -4.13 -10.01
C PHE A 24 1.70 -3.85 -8.51
N THR A 25 1.78 -4.92 -7.72
CA THR A 25 2.19 -4.91 -6.31
C THR A 25 3.50 -5.69 -6.18
N PRO A 26 4.66 -5.01 -6.27
CA PRO A 26 5.94 -5.65 -6.04
C PRO A 26 6.14 -5.94 -4.54
N GLU A 27 6.70 -7.08 -4.24
CA GLU A 27 7.03 -7.56 -2.89
C GLU A 27 8.54 -7.52 -2.70
N PHE A 28 8.99 -6.94 -1.58
CA PHE A 28 10.40 -6.85 -1.20
C PHE A 28 10.61 -7.39 0.20
N ASP A 29 11.72 -8.08 0.44
CA ASP A 29 12.13 -8.43 1.79
C ASP A 29 12.28 -7.16 2.65
N THR A 30 11.73 -7.21 3.86
CA THR A 30 11.81 -6.11 4.82
C THR A 30 13.25 -5.89 5.27
N LYS A 31 13.65 -4.62 5.46
CA LYS A 31 15.01 -4.28 5.93
C LYS A 31 15.33 -4.87 7.31
N ALA A 32 14.33 -4.99 8.16
CA ALA A 32 14.47 -5.52 9.51
C ALA A 32 13.31 -6.46 9.82
N TYR A 33 13.61 -7.55 10.52
CA TYR A 33 12.63 -8.49 11.05
C TYR A 33 11.91 -7.88 12.26
N ASP A 34 10.59 -8.03 12.33
CA ASP A 34 9.79 -7.60 13.49
C ASP A 34 9.58 -8.80 14.43
N PRO A 35 10.20 -8.81 15.62
CA PRO A 35 10.11 -9.94 16.55
C PRO A 35 8.71 -10.13 17.13
N LEU A 36 7.85 -9.11 17.14
CA LEU A 36 6.48 -9.23 17.65
C LEU A 36 5.47 -9.68 16.60
N ASP A 37 5.88 -9.71 15.32
CA ASP A 37 5.02 -10.01 14.20
C ASP A 37 5.71 -11.02 13.26
N PRO A 38 5.90 -12.26 13.73
CA PRO A 38 6.86 -13.22 13.18
C PRO A 38 6.47 -13.78 11.81
N ALA A 39 5.22 -13.64 11.39
CA ALA A 39 4.80 -14.05 10.06
C ALA A 39 5.45 -13.14 9.01
N LYS A 40 6.14 -13.75 8.03
CA LYS A 40 6.84 -13.03 6.98
C LYS A 40 5.86 -12.12 6.23
N ARG A 41 6.13 -10.82 6.26
CA ARG A 41 5.44 -9.81 5.45
C ARG A 41 6.46 -9.16 4.55
N TYR A 42 6.11 -9.07 3.27
CA TYR A 42 6.89 -8.31 2.32
C TYR A 42 6.53 -6.83 2.43
N HIS A 43 7.52 -5.96 2.25
CA HIS A 43 7.24 -4.58 1.93
C HIS A 43 6.63 -4.50 0.54
N THR A 44 5.60 -3.69 0.36
CA THR A 44 4.92 -3.55 -0.93
C THR A 44 4.30 -2.17 -1.11
N GLY A 45 3.70 -1.93 -2.26
CA GLY A 45 3.02 -0.71 -2.65
C GLY A 45 2.35 -0.87 -4.03
N ILE A 46 1.77 0.21 -4.52
CA ILE A 46 1.21 0.29 -5.88
C ILE A 46 2.31 0.76 -6.82
N PHE A 47 2.71 -0.07 -7.77
CA PHE A 47 3.66 0.30 -8.81
C PHE A 47 2.92 0.51 -10.14
N VAL A 48 3.07 1.69 -10.72
CA VAL A 48 2.56 1.99 -12.06
C VAL A 48 3.73 1.95 -13.03
N GLU A 49 3.72 1.00 -13.96
CA GLU A 49 4.76 0.87 -14.99
C GLU A 49 4.52 1.92 -16.08
N ILE A 50 5.39 2.93 -16.15
CA ILE A 50 5.27 4.05 -17.08
C ILE A 50 6.00 3.73 -18.38
N ASP A 51 7.18 3.11 -18.30
CA ASP A 51 7.97 2.66 -19.44
C ASP A 51 8.11 1.13 -19.45
N PRO A 52 7.34 0.41 -20.28
CA PRO A 52 7.40 -1.04 -20.36
C PRO A 52 8.68 -1.57 -21.01
N LYS A 53 9.51 -0.74 -21.66
CA LYS A 53 10.79 -1.18 -22.24
C LYS A 53 11.88 -1.31 -21.19
N THR A 54 11.88 -0.41 -20.22
CA THR A 54 12.85 -0.37 -19.11
C THR A 54 12.28 -0.96 -17.82
N HIS A 55 10.97 -1.25 -17.79
CA HIS A 55 10.22 -1.61 -16.59
C HIS A 55 10.27 -0.53 -15.50
N ALA A 56 10.52 0.72 -15.91
CA ALA A 56 10.56 1.87 -15.02
C ALA A 56 9.17 2.46 -14.81
N GLY A 57 8.97 3.07 -13.65
CA GLY A 57 7.73 3.73 -13.31
C GLY A 57 7.72 4.25 -11.90
N ASP A 58 6.53 4.51 -11.38
CA ASP A 58 6.38 5.18 -10.09
C ASP A 58 5.76 4.22 -9.06
N GLN A 59 6.41 4.12 -7.89
CA GLN A 59 5.96 3.28 -6.78
C GLN A 59 5.40 4.13 -5.65
N PHE A 60 4.10 4.00 -5.41
CA PHE A 60 3.39 4.59 -4.26
C PHE A 60 3.39 3.58 -3.11
N HIS A 61 4.01 3.93 -1.99
CA HIS A 61 4.07 3.02 -0.86
C HIS A 61 4.02 3.76 0.47
N VAL A 62 3.54 3.10 1.52
CA VAL A 62 3.75 3.61 2.88
C VAL A 62 5.03 3.01 3.44
N THR A 63 5.88 3.85 4.02
CA THR A 63 7.22 3.51 4.49
C THR A 63 7.49 4.15 5.86
N GLY A 64 8.54 3.70 6.54
CA GLY A 64 8.81 3.99 7.95
C GLY A 64 8.40 2.84 8.86
N ASP A 65 8.39 3.09 10.17
CA ASP A 65 8.22 2.05 11.18
C ASP A 65 6.99 2.29 12.04
N ILE A 66 6.31 1.22 12.43
CA ILE A 66 5.16 1.25 13.34
C ILE A 66 5.57 1.55 14.80
N ILE A 67 6.86 1.71 15.08
CA ILE A 67 7.39 2.23 16.35
C ILE A 67 7.45 3.77 16.35
N ALA A 68 7.59 4.40 15.19
CA ALA A 68 7.77 5.84 15.08
C ALA A 68 6.54 6.59 15.64
N ARG A 69 6.78 7.76 16.25
CA ARG A 69 5.71 8.59 16.84
C ARG A 69 4.59 8.92 15.84
N ASN A 70 4.96 9.19 14.59
CA ASN A 70 4.01 9.53 13.53
C ASN A 70 3.61 8.31 12.67
N GLY A 71 4.01 7.10 13.07
CA GLY A 71 3.82 5.88 12.29
C GLY A 71 4.51 5.92 10.92
N MET A 72 3.88 5.26 9.96
CA MET A 72 4.33 5.19 8.57
C MET A 72 3.79 6.38 7.76
N ARG A 73 4.51 6.75 6.70
CA ARG A 73 4.14 7.85 5.79
C ARG A 73 4.05 7.35 4.36
N LEU A 74 3.22 7.98 3.54
CA LEU A 74 3.22 7.76 2.09
C LEU A 74 4.47 8.40 1.48
N GLU A 75 5.12 7.68 0.58
CA GLU A 75 6.22 8.15 -0.26
C GLU A 75 6.00 7.67 -1.70
N VAL A 76 6.58 8.38 -2.67
CA VAL A 76 6.55 7.98 -4.08
C VAL A 76 7.99 7.91 -4.57
N LYS A 77 8.41 6.75 -5.04
CA LYS A 77 9.64 6.62 -5.81
C LYS A 77 9.32 6.86 -7.28
N THR A 78 10.02 7.78 -7.91
CA THR A 78 9.87 8.08 -9.34
C THR A 78 10.98 7.44 -10.14
N ASP A 79 10.72 7.07 -11.40
CA ASP A 79 11.69 6.43 -12.30
C ASP A 79 12.36 5.19 -11.67
N TYR A 80 11.54 4.42 -10.95
CA TYR A 80 11.96 3.27 -10.17
C TYR A 80 11.78 1.98 -10.97
N VAL A 81 12.77 1.09 -10.89
CA VAL A 81 12.74 -0.24 -11.48
C VAL A 81 12.72 -1.28 -10.35
N PRO A 82 11.55 -1.84 -9.98
CA PRO A 82 11.42 -2.81 -8.88
C PRO A 82 12.37 -4.01 -9.00
N LEU A 83 12.54 -4.51 -10.23
CA LEU A 83 13.37 -5.68 -10.55
C LEU A 83 14.86 -5.48 -10.27
N ALA A 84 15.32 -4.22 -10.18
CA ALA A 84 16.71 -3.89 -9.87
C ALA A 84 17.00 -3.82 -8.36
N ASP A 85 15.98 -3.92 -7.50
CA ASP A 85 16.17 -3.90 -6.04
C ASP A 85 16.66 -5.27 -5.55
N MET A 86 17.77 -5.32 -4.82
CA MET A 86 18.33 -6.57 -4.30
C MET A 86 17.39 -7.34 -3.35
N ARG A 87 16.37 -6.69 -2.79
CA ARG A 87 15.37 -7.31 -1.91
C ARG A 87 14.13 -7.76 -2.67
N PHE A 88 14.09 -7.57 -3.98
CA PHE A 88 12.94 -7.93 -4.80
C PHE A 88 12.64 -9.43 -4.66
N HIS A 89 11.40 -9.74 -4.31
CA HIS A 89 10.91 -11.10 -4.19
C HIS A 89 10.01 -11.47 -5.36
N ARG A 90 9.02 -10.63 -5.67
CA ARG A 90 7.99 -10.89 -6.67
C ARG A 90 7.38 -9.60 -7.19
N ASN A 91 6.85 -9.62 -8.43
CA ASN A 91 6.00 -8.56 -8.95
C ASN A 91 4.66 -9.15 -9.41
N THR A 92 3.54 -8.75 -8.79
CA THR A 92 2.21 -9.27 -9.12
C THR A 92 1.43 -8.22 -9.88
N GLU A 93 1.00 -8.49 -11.12
CA GLU A 93 0.10 -7.60 -11.88
C GLU A 93 -1.28 -7.60 -11.20
N ILE A 94 -1.79 -6.40 -10.88
CA ILE A 94 -3.09 -6.21 -10.20
C ILE A 94 -4.12 -5.52 -11.09
N GLY A 95 -3.73 -5.14 -12.31
CA GLY A 95 -4.62 -4.50 -13.27
C GLY A 95 -3.91 -3.42 -14.08
N TRP A 96 -4.68 -2.45 -14.52
CA TRP A 96 -4.22 -1.31 -15.32
C TRP A 96 -5.00 -0.04 -14.98
N ILE A 97 -4.42 1.12 -15.31
CA ILE A 97 -5.08 2.44 -15.25
C ILE A 97 -5.07 3.10 -16.62
N HIS A 98 -5.97 4.05 -16.86
CA HIS A 98 -5.80 5.00 -17.96
C HIS A 98 -4.70 6.01 -17.64
N LYS A 99 -3.92 6.40 -18.66
CA LYS A 99 -2.86 7.41 -18.49
C LYS A 99 -3.39 8.75 -17.96
N VAL A 100 -4.61 9.13 -18.35
CA VAL A 100 -5.26 10.36 -17.88
C VAL A 100 -5.58 10.35 -16.39
N ASP A 101 -5.73 9.16 -15.79
CA ASP A 101 -6.01 9.01 -14.36
C ASP A 101 -4.73 8.95 -13.51
N TYR A 102 -3.56 8.80 -14.13
CA TYR A 102 -2.28 8.70 -13.43
C TYR A 102 -2.05 9.82 -12.38
N PRO A 103 -2.26 11.12 -12.70
CA PRO A 103 -2.06 12.19 -11.72
C PRO A 103 -3.02 12.14 -10.52
N ARG A 104 -4.15 11.42 -10.63
CA ARG A 104 -5.16 11.31 -9.58
C ARG A 104 -4.78 10.30 -8.49
N ILE A 105 -3.84 9.40 -8.75
CA ILE A 105 -3.46 8.33 -7.81
C ILE A 105 -2.93 8.92 -6.50
N LYS A 106 -1.93 9.81 -6.60
CA LYS A 106 -1.27 10.40 -5.43
C LYS A 106 -2.27 11.04 -4.44
N PRO A 107 -3.11 12.02 -4.83
CA PRO A 107 -4.02 12.65 -3.87
C PRO A 107 -5.05 11.66 -3.28
N ILE A 108 -5.48 10.65 -4.03
CA ILE A 108 -6.38 9.62 -3.51
C ILE A 108 -5.71 8.77 -2.43
N LEU A 109 -4.46 8.37 -2.67
CA LEU A 109 -3.68 7.59 -1.70
C LEU A 109 -3.26 8.43 -0.49
N GLU A 110 -2.98 9.72 -0.66
CA GLU A 110 -2.66 10.65 0.42
C GLU A 110 -3.80 10.84 1.42
N ALA A 111 -5.05 10.75 0.93
CA ALA A 111 -6.26 10.86 1.74
C ALA A 111 -6.59 9.60 2.55
N LEU A 112 -5.92 8.47 2.29
CA LEU A 112 -6.12 7.25 3.07
C LEU A 112 -5.45 7.35 4.45
N PRO A 113 -6.03 6.74 5.50
CA PRO A 113 -5.34 6.63 6.78
C PRO A 113 -4.07 5.82 6.59
N LYS A 114 -2.94 6.34 7.07
CA LYS A 114 -1.65 5.66 7.04
C LYS A 114 -1.49 4.82 8.32
N PRO A 115 -0.70 3.73 8.29
CA PRO A 115 -0.42 2.98 9.50
C PRO A 115 0.15 3.86 10.61
N THR A 116 -0.54 3.96 11.73
CA THR A 116 -0.11 4.75 12.90
C THR A 116 0.85 3.94 13.79
N LYS A 117 1.36 4.58 14.85
CA LYS A 117 2.19 3.92 15.86
C LYS A 117 1.45 2.75 16.50
N GLN A 118 2.02 1.56 16.43
CA GLN A 118 1.46 0.32 17.01
C GLN A 118 2.41 -0.34 18.00
N GLN A 119 3.67 0.08 18.02
CA GLN A 119 4.68 -0.48 18.89
C GLN A 119 5.46 0.64 19.59
N GLY A 120 6.08 0.30 20.71
CA GLY A 120 6.92 1.19 21.49
C GLY A 120 7.89 0.42 22.36
N LEU A 121 8.77 1.14 23.03
CA LEU A 121 9.60 0.58 24.08
C LEU A 121 8.84 0.73 25.40
N ASP A 122 8.74 -0.35 26.17
CA ASP A 122 8.15 -0.31 27.50
C ASP A 122 9.13 0.34 28.49
N PHE A 123 8.95 1.64 28.75
CA PHE A 123 9.77 2.36 29.74
C PHE A 123 9.18 2.27 31.17
N TRP A 124 7.95 1.79 31.32
CA TRP A 124 7.14 1.96 32.51
C TRP A 124 7.08 0.73 33.39
N SER A 125 7.29 -0.45 32.81
CA SER A 125 7.29 -1.69 33.57
C SER A 125 8.40 -1.71 34.62
N LEU A 126 8.01 -2.04 35.86
CA LEU A 126 8.91 -2.31 36.97
C LEU A 126 9.59 -3.68 36.85
N ASP A 127 9.08 -4.55 35.97
CA ASP A 127 9.68 -5.85 35.66
C ASP A 127 10.94 -5.64 34.79
N PRO A 128 12.15 -5.94 35.30
CA PRO A 128 13.41 -5.77 34.56
C PRO A 128 13.43 -6.59 33.27
N GLU A 129 12.69 -7.69 33.20
CA GLU A 129 12.60 -8.55 32.03
C GLU A 129 11.70 -7.97 30.94
N LYS A 130 10.87 -6.97 31.24
CA LYS A 130 9.99 -6.33 30.24
C LYS A 130 10.42 -4.92 29.89
N ARG A 131 11.12 -4.27 30.83
CA ARG A 131 11.64 -2.93 30.66
C ARG A 131 12.55 -2.83 29.42
N ASN A 132 12.34 -1.80 28.62
CA ASN A 132 13.02 -1.51 27.36
C ASN A 132 12.82 -2.56 26.24
N LYS A 133 11.87 -3.51 26.38
CA LYS A 133 11.52 -4.40 25.27
C LYS A 133 10.51 -3.71 24.34
N ILE A 134 10.57 -4.08 23.05
CA ILE A 134 9.54 -3.68 22.09
C ILE A 134 8.23 -4.35 22.53
N THR A 135 7.18 -3.55 22.63
CA THR A 135 5.84 -3.98 23.02
C THR A 135 4.78 -3.33 22.14
N TRP A 136 3.57 -3.87 22.18
CA TRP A 136 2.41 -3.31 21.49
C TRP A 136 1.84 -2.11 22.25
N THR A 137 1.50 -1.05 21.53
CA THR A 137 0.94 0.18 22.07
C THR A 137 -0.31 0.63 21.33
N LYS A 138 -1.07 1.51 21.97
CA LYS A 138 -2.11 2.33 21.33
C LYS A 138 -1.47 3.39 20.43
N GLU A 139 -2.29 4.16 19.72
CA GLU A 139 -1.81 5.19 18.78
C GLU A 139 -1.04 6.32 19.45
N ASP A 140 -1.45 6.69 20.66
CA ASP A 140 -0.80 7.68 21.51
C ASP A 140 0.50 7.17 22.16
N GLY A 141 0.76 5.86 22.07
CA GLY A 141 1.92 5.20 22.67
C GLY A 141 1.67 4.60 24.05
N GLU A 142 0.46 4.70 24.60
CA GLU A 142 0.10 4.02 25.84
C GLU A 142 0.12 2.50 25.68
N LEU A 143 0.38 1.80 26.78
CA LEU A 143 0.30 0.34 26.83
C LEU A 143 -1.17 -0.11 26.85
N TYR A 144 -1.44 -1.26 26.26
CA TYR A 144 -2.72 -1.94 26.45
C TYR A 144 -2.84 -2.45 27.89
N GLY A 145 -4.05 -2.42 28.45
CA GLY A 145 -4.35 -3.09 29.71
C GLY A 145 -4.26 -4.63 29.62
N PRO A 146 -4.23 -5.35 30.76
CA PRO A 146 -4.05 -6.81 30.81
C PRO A 146 -5.02 -7.63 29.92
N ASP A 147 -6.24 -7.14 29.72
CA ASP A 147 -7.28 -7.79 28.92
C ASP A 147 -7.86 -6.86 27.84
N GLU A 148 -7.19 -5.73 27.57
CA GLU A 148 -7.67 -4.78 26.57
C GLU A 148 -7.45 -5.36 25.17
N PRO A 149 -8.50 -5.44 24.33
CA PRO A 149 -8.35 -5.97 22.99
C PRO A 149 -7.45 -5.07 22.16
N ARG A 150 -6.40 -5.66 21.59
CA ARG A 150 -5.49 -4.96 20.69
C ARG A 150 -6.13 -4.77 19.32
N ARG A 151 -5.89 -3.61 18.71
CA ARG A 151 -6.28 -3.34 17.33
C ARG A 151 -5.52 -4.23 16.33
N PRO A 152 -6.09 -4.50 15.14
CA PRO A 152 -5.39 -5.26 14.11
C PRO A 152 -4.06 -4.62 13.71
N ILE A 153 -3.06 -5.47 13.41
CA ILE A 153 -1.78 -5.01 12.88
C ILE A 153 -2.00 -4.50 11.46
N MET A 154 -1.56 -3.27 11.20
CA MET A 154 -1.60 -2.63 9.90
C MET A 154 -0.18 -2.21 9.53
N LYS A 155 0.44 -2.84 8.53
CA LYS A 155 1.72 -2.40 7.95
C LYS A 155 1.51 -1.98 6.49
N CYS A 156 2.59 -1.72 5.78
CA CYS A 156 2.54 -1.39 4.34
C CYS A 156 1.80 -2.42 3.50
N ASN A 157 1.95 -3.71 3.84
CA ASN A 157 1.27 -4.80 3.16
C ASN A 157 -0.24 -4.72 3.31
N GLU A 158 -0.73 -4.66 4.55
CA GLU A 158 -2.16 -4.54 4.84
C GLU A 158 -2.71 -3.23 4.29
N TRP A 159 -2.01 -2.11 4.43
CA TRP A 159 -2.43 -0.83 3.87
C TRP A 159 -2.61 -0.91 2.36
N THR A 160 -1.68 -1.56 1.65
CA THR A 160 -1.74 -1.70 0.20
C THR A 160 -2.93 -2.56 -0.22
N HIS A 161 -3.07 -3.75 0.35
CA HIS A 161 -4.07 -4.73 -0.10
C HIS A 161 -5.48 -4.49 0.45
N GLN A 162 -5.60 -3.93 1.66
CA GLN A 162 -6.89 -3.73 2.34
C GLN A 162 -7.45 -2.31 2.13
N LEU A 163 -6.60 -1.31 1.85
CA LEU A 163 -7.03 0.08 1.68
C LEU A 163 -6.75 0.62 0.28
N ALA A 164 -5.49 0.64 -0.16
CA ALA A 164 -5.09 1.32 -1.39
C ALA A 164 -5.68 0.67 -2.66
N VAL A 165 -5.47 -0.64 -2.86
CA VAL A 165 -6.01 -1.36 -4.03
C VAL A 165 -7.54 -1.28 -4.07
N PRO A 166 -8.28 -1.60 -2.99
CA PRO A 166 -9.73 -1.48 -2.99
C PRO A 166 -10.20 -0.06 -3.26
N LYS A 167 -9.52 0.97 -2.72
CA LYS A 167 -9.91 2.36 -2.96
C LYS A 167 -9.76 2.76 -4.43
N LEU A 168 -8.64 2.41 -5.06
CA LEU A 168 -8.40 2.72 -6.48
C LEU A 168 -9.40 2.00 -7.40
N ARG A 169 -9.82 0.77 -7.05
CA ARG A 169 -10.90 0.06 -7.75
C ARG A 169 -12.25 0.73 -7.54
N GLN A 170 -12.59 1.06 -6.29
CA GLN A 170 -13.86 1.68 -5.92
C GLN A 170 -14.10 3.00 -6.66
N VAL A 171 -13.07 3.83 -6.80
CA VAL A 171 -13.15 5.13 -7.51
C VAL A 171 -13.01 5.00 -9.02
N GLY A 172 -12.89 3.78 -9.54
CA GLY A 172 -12.85 3.47 -10.97
C GLY A 172 -11.55 3.85 -11.68
N ILE A 173 -10.43 3.94 -10.96
CA ILE A 173 -9.11 4.22 -11.56
C ILE A 173 -8.36 2.93 -11.91
N LEU A 174 -8.39 1.95 -11.00
CA LEU A 174 -7.74 0.65 -11.20
C LEU A 174 -8.75 -0.35 -11.76
N HIS A 175 -8.42 -0.94 -12.90
CA HIS A 175 -9.25 -1.92 -13.61
C HIS A 175 -8.54 -3.27 -13.70
N GLY A 176 -9.26 -4.36 -13.43
CA GLY A 176 -8.71 -5.72 -13.41
C GLY A 176 -9.09 -6.49 -12.16
#